data_AF-A0A3N5FXW9-F1
#
_entry.id   AF-A0A3N5FXW9-F1
#
_cell.length_a   1.000
_cell.length_b   1.000
_cell.length_c   1.000
_cell.angle_alpha   90.00
_cell.angle_beta   90.00
_cell.angle_gamma   90.00
#
_symmetry.space_group_name_H-M   'P 1'
#
loop_
_entity.id
_entity.type
_entity.pdbx_description
1 polymer ?
#
loop_
_entity_poly.entity_id
_entity_poly.type
_entity_poly.pdbx_seq_one_letter_code
_entity_poly.pdbx_strand_id
1 'polypeptide(L)'
;MRVRLSCAAVAALLYATLTLAAEARRPLTVDDINAIREVSDPQISPDGDWIAYTVRTADHVKDKRVTHVWMASWDGERNIQMTYSEDSEHTPRWSPDGRYLGFLTARGKEDSPEQLWLLDRLGGEAKPLTGFNGEVVAYEWSPDGKRLALIVADEDPRRAVKADEGKTAPPIVIDRFYFKEDEAGYLGAQRQHLYVFDVATRKAELLTPGTYDEALPAWSPDGAQIAFVSKRTGDPDRSNENGLYVVAARSGSEPRLLTTFHGDSGDGGWMTAPSWRPDGREIA
;
A
#
# COMPACT_ATOMS: atom_id res chain seq x y z
N MET A 1 -10.13 -75.00 -58.09
CA MET A 1 -9.11 -74.92 -59.17
C MET A 1 -8.55 -73.50 -59.18
N ARG A 2 -7.22 -73.40 -58.95
CA ARG A 2 -6.24 -72.28 -59.11
C ARG A 2 -6.80 -70.89 -59.48
N VAL A 3 -6.36 -69.78 -58.87
CA VAL A 3 -5.03 -69.13 -59.05
C VAL A 3 -4.68 -68.21 -57.86
N ARG A 4 -3.37 -68.11 -57.57
CA ARG A 4 -2.69 -67.29 -56.54
C ARG A 4 -2.54 -65.83 -57.00
N LEU A 5 -2.43 -64.86 -56.08
CA LEU A 5 -1.42 -63.78 -56.14
C LEU A 5 -1.29 -63.03 -54.81
N SER A 6 -0.04 -62.92 -54.37
CA SER A 6 0.44 -62.23 -53.17
C SER A 6 0.41 -60.71 -53.33
N CYS A 7 0.15 -59.97 -52.26
CA CYS A 7 0.63 -58.59 -52.11
C CYS A 7 0.96 -58.33 -50.64
N ALA A 8 2.25 -58.40 -50.33
CA ALA A 8 2.85 -57.73 -49.17
C ALA A 8 2.95 -56.24 -49.51
N ALA A 9 2.37 -55.39 -48.66
CA ALA A 9 2.50 -53.91 -48.55
C ALA A 9 1.17 -53.46 -47.92
N VAL A 10 1.07 -52.76 -46.79
CA VAL A 10 1.85 -51.63 -46.31
C VAL A 10 1.70 -51.63 -44.79
N ALA A 11 2.71 -52.10 -44.06
CA ALA A 11 2.94 -51.68 -42.69
C ALA A 11 3.77 -50.39 -42.76
N ALA A 12 3.14 -49.29 -43.17
CA ALA A 12 3.68 -47.94 -42.98
C ALA A 12 2.81 -47.32 -41.88
N LEU A 13 3.33 -47.29 -40.65
CA LEU A 13 3.88 -46.03 -40.12
C LEU A 13 2.99 -44.83 -40.45
N LEU A 14 1.79 -44.79 -39.87
CA LEU A 14 1.21 -43.53 -39.45
C LEU A 14 1.73 -43.25 -38.04
N TYR A 15 3.03 -42.96 -37.95
CA TYR A 15 3.53 -42.09 -36.90
C TYR A 15 2.88 -40.74 -37.19
N ALA A 16 1.72 -40.49 -36.55
CA ALA A 16 1.24 -39.14 -36.39
C ALA A 16 2.28 -38.43 -35.54
N THR A 17 3.24 -37.78 -36.21
CA THR A 17 4.13 -36.82 -35.58
C THR A 17 3.23 -35.72 -35.04
N LEU A 18 2.93 -35.77 -33.74
CA LEU A 18 2.60 -34.59 -32.97
C LEU A 18 3.82 -33.68 -33.04
N THR A 19 3.94 -32.91 -34.12
CA THR A 19 4.71 -31.67 -34.08
C THR A 19 3.97 -30.78 -33.11
N LEU A 20 4.38 -30.82 -31.83
CA LEU A 20 4.27 -29.66 -30.96
C LEU A 20 4.98 -28.55 -31.72
N ALA A 21 4.21 -27.73 -32.44
CA ALA A 21 4.72 -26.46 -32.91
C ALA A 21 5.12 -25.71 -31.65
N ALA A 22 6.42 -25.67 -31.36
CA ALA A 22 6.94 -24.73 -30.40
C ALA A 22 6.47 -23.36 -30.89
N GLU A 23 5.58 -22.73 -30.13
CA GLU A 23 5.06 -21.41 -30.47
C GLU A 23 6.28 -20.52 -30.73
N ALA A 24 6.39 -20.02 -31.97
CA ALA A 24 7.56 -19.25 -32.37
C ALA A 24 7.63 -18.02 -31.47
N ARG A 25 8.64 -17.99 -30.58
CA ARG A 25 8.82 -16.86 -29.67
C ARG A 25 8.97 -15.59 -30.50
N ARG A 26 8.07 -14.64 -30.32
CA ARG A 26 8.19 -13.31 -30.93
C ARG A 26 8.93 -12.35 -29.99
N PRO A 27 9.61 -11.31 -30.51
CA PRO A 27 10.14 -10.23 -29.68
C PRO A 27 9.04 -9.54 -28.88
N LEU A 28 9.42 -8.96 -27.73
CA LEU A 28 8.55 -8.08 -26.97
C LEU A 28 8.18 -6.84 -27.80
N THR A 29 6.92 -6.44 -27.74
CA THR A 29 6.39 -5.21 -28.35
C THR A 29 5.97 -4.23 -27.26
N VAL A 30 5.62 -3.00 -27.66
CA VAL A 30 5.04 -2.01 -26.75
C VAL A 30 3.72 -2.50 -26.13
N ASP A 31 2.92 -3.24 -26.90
CA ASP A 31 1.67 -3.82 -26.41
C ASP A 31 1.90 -4.80 -25.25
N ASP A 32 3.01 -5.55 -25.27
CA ASP A 32 3.36 -6.45 -24.17
C ASP A 32 3.65 -5.68 -22.89
N ILE A 33 4.29 -4.50 -22.99
CA ILE A 33 4.57 -3.64 -21.82
C ILE A 33 3.25 -3.20 -21.18
N ASN A 34 2.24 -2.86 -21.99
CA ASN A 34 0.92 -2.48 -21.50
C ASN A 34 0.12 -3.67 -20.95
N ALA A 35 0.45 -4.90 -21.34
CA ALA A 35 -0.16 -6.12 -20.83
C ALA A 35 0.46 -6.60 -19.50
N ILE A 36 1.59 -6.02 -19.06
CA ILE A 36 2.22 -6.37 -17.79
C ILE A 36 1.27 -6.03 -16.64
N ARG A 37 1.09 -7.02 -15.75
CA ARG A 37 0.41 -6.87 -14.47
C ARG A 37 1.45 -6.91 -13.37
N GLU A 38 1.52 -5.85 -12.59
CA GLU A 38 2.43 -5.77 -11.46
C GLU A 38 1.70 -6.16 -10.18
N VAL A 39 2.26 -7.12 -9.45
CA VAL A 39 1.68 -7.70 -8.24
C VAL A 39 2.52 -7.27 -7.05
N SER A 40 1.90 -6.66 -6.05
CA SER A 40 2.58 -6.07 -4.90
C SER A 40 1.81 -6.26 -3.60
N ASP A 41 2.48 -5.99 -2.48
CA ASP A 41 1.94 -5.96 -1.10
C ASP A 41 1.05 -7.18 -0.71
N PRO A 42 1.59 -8.41 -0.73
CA PRO A 42 0.85 -9.60 -0.31
C PRO A 42 0.64 -9.65 1.21
N GLN A 43 -0.59 -9.94 1.63
CA GLN A 43 -1.05 -9.91 3.02
C GLN A 43 -1.89 -11.14 3.34
N ILE A 44 -1.36 -12.00 4.22
CA ILE A 44 -2.03 -13.25 4.63
C ILE A 44 -3.21 -12.91 5.55
N SER A 45 -4.34 -13.58 5.37
CA SER A 45 -5.51 -13.43 6.23
C SER A 45 -5.24 -14.02 7.63
N PRO A 46 -5.95 -13.55 8.67
CA PRO A 46 -5.77 -14.08 10.03
C PRO A 46 -6.04 -15.58 10.16
N ASP A 47 -6.91 -16.13 9.32
CA ASP A 47 -7.20 -17.57 9.24
C ASP A 47 -6.16 -18.35 8.42
N GLY A 48 -5.28 -17.68 7.66
CA GLY A 48 -4.24 -18.28 6.82
C GLY A 48 -4.72 -18.81 5.47
N ASP A 49 -6.03 -18.76 5.19
CA ASP A 49 -6.63 -19.37 4.01
C ASP A 49 -6.54 -18.49 2.75
N TRP A 50 -6.25 -17.19 2.90
CA TRP A 50 -6.27 -16.21 1.82
C TRP A 50 -5.07 -15.28 1.86
N ILE A 51 -4.72 -14.77 0.69
CA ILE A 51 -3.73 -13.71 0.49
C ILE A 51 -4.45 -12.55 -0.22
N ALA A 52 -4.53 -11.40 0.44
CA ALA A 52 -4.89 -10.15 -0.21
C ALA A 52 -3.64 -9.52 -0.83
N TYR A 53 -3.75 -8.89 -1.99
CA TYR A 53 -2.62 -8.26 -2.67
C TYR A 53 -3.12 -7.20 -3.64
N THR A 54 -2.22 -6.40 -4.21
CA THR A 54 -2.57 -5.40 -5.22
C THR A 54 -2.12 -5.83 -6.60
N VAL A 55 -2.90 -5.44 -7.62
CA VAL A 55 -2.54 -5.62 -9.04
C VAL A 55 -2.64 -4.28 -9.74
N ARG A 56 -1.50 -3.78 -10.24
CA ARG A 56 -1.43 -2.58 -11.08
C ARG A 56 -1.43 -2.96 -12.56
N THR A 57 -2.30 -2.31 -13.33
CA THR A 57 -2.43 -2.50 -14.78
C THR A 57 -2.44 -1.16 -15.51
N ALA A 58 -1.99 -1.15 -16.78
CA ALA A 58 -2.07 0.03 -17.64
C ALA A 58 -3.42 0.12 -18.34
N ASP A 59 -4.05 1.30 -18.27
CA ASP A 59 -5.13 1.73 -19.15
C ASP A 59 -4.54 2.71 -20.18
N HIS A 60 -4.10 2.16 -21.30
CA HIS A 60 -3.48 2.93 -22.39
C HIS A 60 -4.46 3.86 -23.12
N VAL A 61 -5.77 3.62 -23.00
CA VAL A 61 -6.79 4.48 -23.62
C VAL A 61 -6.97 5.74 -22.78
N LYS A 62 -6.98 5.60 -21.46
CA LYS A 62 -7.07 6.73 -20.52
C LYS A 62 -5.72 7.34 -20.16
N ASP A 63 -4.61 6.79 -20.65
CA ASP A 63 -3.23 7.15 -20.28
C ASP A 63 -3.00 7.12 -18.76
N LYS A 64 -3.47 6.05 -18.11
CA LYS A 64 -3.42 5.87 -16.65
C LYS A 64 -2.90 4.49 -16.27
N ARG A 65 -2.44 4.39 -15.02
CA ARG A 65 -2.27 3.11 -14.32
C ARG A 65 -3.30 3.04 -13.21
N VAL A 66 -3.94 1.88 -13.08
CA VAL A 66 -4.93 1.63 -12.03
C VAL A 66 -4.49 0.41 -11.24
N THR A 67 -4.55 0.54 -9.92
CA THR A 67 -4.25 -0.53 -8.98
C THR A 67 -5.53 -0.97 -8.29
N HIS A 68 -5.77 -2.28 -8.23
CA HIS A 68 -6.91 -2.86 -7.52
C HIS A 68 -6.46 -3.87 -6.48
N VAL A 69 -7.31 -4.07 -5.47
CA VAL A 69 -7.14 -5.12 -4.46
C VAL A 69 -7.71 -6.43 -4.98
N TRP A 70 -6.95 -7.50 -4.83
CA TRP A 70 -7.30 -8.87 -5.19
C TRP A 70 -7.12 -9.79 -3.99
N MET A 71 -7.74 -10.96 -4.06
CA MET A 71 -7.60 -12.06 -3.12
C MET A 71 -7.34 -13.35 -3.86
N ALA A 72 -6.34 -14.11 -3.41
CA ALA A 72 -6.12 -15.49 -3.82
C ALA A 72 -6.30 -16.42 -2.62
N SER A 73 -6.86 -17.60 -2.83
CA SER A 73 -6.79 -18.67 -1.83
C SER A 73 -5.34 -19.13 -1.69
N TRP A 74 -4.96 -19.59 -0.49
CA TRP A 74 -3.59 -20.02 -0.20
C TRP A 74 -3.12 -21.16 -1.12
N ASP A 75 -4.03 -22.05 -1.52
CA ASP A 75 -3.77 -23.13 -2.48
C ASP A 75 -3.67 -22.67 -3.95
N GLY A 76 -3.98 -21.39 -4.24
CA GLY A 76 -3.96 -20.81 -5.57
C GLY A 76 -5.14 -21.19 -6.48
N GLU A 77 -6.12 -21.96 -5.99
CA GLU A 77 -7.24 -22.43 -6.81
C GLU A 77 -8.29 -21.34 -7.10
N ARG A 78 -8.37 -20.33 -6.22
CA ARG A 78 -9.33 -19.23 -6.33
C ARG A 78 -8.60 -17.91 -6.40
N ASN A 79 -9.01 -17.07 -7.33
CA ASN A 79 -8.50 -15.71 -7.50
C ASN A 79 -9.67 -14.75 -7.78
N ILE A 80 -9.79 -13.69 -6.99
CA ILE A 80 -10.96 -12.81 -6.95
C ILE A 80 -10.48 -11.36 -6.90
N GLN A 81 -10.91 -10.54 -7.85
CA GLN A 81 -10.75 -9.10 -7.77
C GLN A 81 -11.80 -8.52 -6.81
N MET A 82 -11.34 -7.74 -5.83
CA MET A 82 -12.17 -7.22 -4.74
C MET A 82 -12.63 -5.79 -4.99
N THR A 83 -11.85 -4.98 -5.70
CA THR A 83 -12.18 -3.59 -6.03
C THR A 83 -12.20 -3.34 -7.54
N TYR A 84 -13.04 -2.40 -7.99
CA TYR A 84 -13.31 -2.12 -9.41
C TYR A 84 -13.55 -0.62 -9.68
N SER A 85 -13.05 0.29 -8.84
CA SER A 85 -13.30 1.72 -9.04
C SER A 85 -12.46 2.31 -10.17
N GLU A 86 -12.68 3.57 -10.54
CA GLU A 86 -11.80 4.26 -11.50
C GLU A 86 -10.50 4.75 -10.86
N ASP A 87 -10.46 4.82 -9.54
CA ASP A 87 -9.31 5.27 -8.75
C ASP A 87 -8.46 4.08 -8.30
N SER A 88 -7.18 4.33 -8.05
CA SER A 88 -6.30 3.29 -7.50
C SER A 88 -6.60 3.01 -6.03
N GLU A 89 -6.51 1.74 -5.65
CA GLU A 89 -6.62 1.29 -4.27
C GLU A 89 -5.40 0.44 -3.89
N HIS A 90 -4.83 0.69 -2.71
CA HIS A 90 -3.60 0.04 -2.29
C HIS A 90 -3.49 -0.11 -0.76
N THR A 91 -2.38 -0.67 -0.27
CA THR A 91 -2.16 -0.99 1.15
C THR A 91 -3.29 -1.85 1.75
N PRO A 92 -3.62 -3.02 1.18
CA PRO A 92 -4.67 -3.86 1.74
C PRO A 92 -4.29 -4.37 3.12
N ARG A 93 -5.15 -4.30 4.13
CA ARG A 93 -4.90 -4.93 5.45
C ARG A 93 -6.15 -5.60 5.96
N TRP A 94 -6.01 -6.85 6.40
CA TRP A 94 -7.09 -7.59 7.04
C TRP A 94 -7.41 -6.99 8.41
N SER A 95 -8.69 -6.86 8.72
CA SER A 95 -9.10 -6.70 10.12
C SER A 95 -8.70 -7.96 10.91
N PRO A 96 -8.38 -7.87 12.21
CA PRO A 96 -7.92 -9.03 12.99
C PRO A 96 -8.95 -10.16 13.11
N ASP A 97 -10.24 -9.84 13.03
CA ASP A 97 -11.32 -10.82 12.96
C ASP A 97 -11.46 -11.47 11.56
N GLY A 98 -10.65 -11.05 10.60
CA GLY A 98 -10.63 -11.53 9.24
C GLY A 98 -11.91 -11.23 8.47
N ARG A 99 -12.75 -10.27 8.89
CA ARG A 99 -14.01 -9.95 8.21
C ARG A 99 -13.87 -8.89 7.12
N TYR A 100 -13.04 -7.89 7.34
CA TYR A 100 -12.90 -6.74 6.47
C TYR A 100 -11.51 -6.68 5.85
N LEU A 101 -11.46 -6.16 4.61
CA LEU A 101 -10.26 -5.64 4.00
C LEU A 101 -10.30 -4.12 4.08
N GLY A 102 -9.34 -3.55 4.79
CA GLY A 102 -9.00 -2.14 4.68
C GLY A 102 -8.14 -1.88 3.45
N PHE A 103 -8.21 -0.67 2.89
CA PHE A 103 -7.27 -0.17 1.87
C PHE A 103 -7.33 1.37 1.79
N LEU A 104 -6.27 1.97 1.26
CA LEU A 104 -6.18 3.41 1.01
C LEU A 104 -6.62 3.72 -0.42
N THR A 105 -7.39 4.80 -0.58
CA THR A 105 -7.78 5.32 -1.88
C THR A 105 -8.28 6.77 -1.79
N ALA A 106 -8.01 7.55 -2.82
CA ALA A 106 -8.48 8.93 -3.01
C ALA A 106 -9.83 9.00 -3.75
N ARG A 107 -10.77 8.09 -3.44
CA ARG A 107 -12.10 8.11 -4.09
C ARG A 107 -12.86 9.40 -3.77
N GLY A 108 -13.34 10.07 -4.81
CA GLY A 108 -14.19 11.25 -4.64
C GLY A 108 -14.07 12.24 -5.78
N LYS A 109 -13.92 13.52 -5.42
CA LYS A 109 -13.63 14.59 -6.37
C LYS A 109 -12.15 14.56 -6.74
N GLU A 110 -11.81 15.17 -7.86
CA GLU A 110 -10.42 15.53 -8.18
C GLU A 110 -9.77 16.21 -6.97
N ASP A 111 -8.54 15.80 -6.64
CA ASP A 111 -7.76 16.23 -5.47
C ASP A 111 -8.31 15.81 -4.08
N SER A 112 -9.16 14.78 -4.01
CA SER A 112 -9.57 14.23 -2.71
C SER A 112 -8.36 13.60 -1.98
N PRO A 113 -8.21 13.81 -0.66
CA PRO A 113 -7.16 13.15 0.10
C PRO A 113 -7.41 11.64 0.15
N GLU A 114 -6.34 10.83 0.17
CA GLU A 114 -6.48 9.41 0.46
C GLU A 114 -7.04 9.19 1.86
N GLN A 115 -8.02 8.29 1.93
CA GLN A 115 -8.66 7.89 3.17
C GLN A 115 -8.62 6.37 3.28
N LEU A 116 -8.82 5.87 4.49
CA LEU A 116 -9.01 4.45 4.73
C LEU A 116 -10.46 4.06 4.45
N TRP A 117 -10.63 3.06 3.60
CA TRP A 117 -11.91 2.44 3.26
C TRP A 117 -11.94 0.99 3.73
N LEU A 118 -13.13 0.49 4.08
CA LEU A 118 -13.36 -0.91 4.42
C LEU A 118 -14.28 -1.57 3.41
N LEU A 119 -13.94 -2.81 3.03
CA LEU A 119 -14.74 -3.72 2.24
C LEU A 119 -14.97 -5.01 3.03
N ASP A 120 -16.21 -5.51 3.07
CA ASP A 120 -16.48 -6.85 3.64
C ASP A 120 -15.87 -7.90 2.69
N ARG A 121 -15.10 -8.85 3.22
CA ARG A 121 -14.38 -9.84 2.38
C ARG A 121 -15.31 -10.73 1.57
N LEU A 122 -16.58 -10.83 1.96
CA LEU A 122 -17.60 -11.58 1.22
C LEU A 122 -18.14 -10.79 0.02
N GLY A 123 -17.71 -9.54 -0.15
CA GLY A 123 -18.08 -8.63 -1.24
C GLY A 123 -19.04 -7.52 -0.81
N GLY A 124 -19.48 -6.74 -1.80
CA GLY A 124 -20.29 -5.54 -1.61
C GLY A 124 -19.51 -4.27 -1.95
N GLU A 125 -20.10 -3.10 -1.65
CA GLU A 125 -19.42 -1.82 -1.86
C GLU A 125 -18.57 -1.44 -0.65
N ALA A 126 -17.35 -1.02 -0.92
CA ALA A 126 -16.48 -0.45 0.10
C ALA A 126 -17.02 0.88 0.63
N LYS A 127 -16.77 1.18 1.89
CA LYS A 127 -17.23 2.40 2.57
C LYS A 127 -16.06 3.14 3.20
N PRO A 128 -16.08 4.50 3.20
CA PRO A 128 -15.05 5.26 3.88
C PRO A 128 -15.16 5.05 5.39
N LEU A 129 -14.03 4.78 6.03
CA LEU A 129 -13.91 4.69 7.48
C LEU A 129 -13.44 6.01 8.07
N THR A 130 -12.47 6.65 7.42
CA THR A 130 -11.91 7.94 7.83
C THR A 130 -12.42 9.09 6.96
N GLY A 131 -12.16 10.32 7.41
CA GLY A 131 -12.53 11.55 6.72
C GLY A 131 -11.70 12.72 7.22
N PHE A 132 -10.37 12.56 7.24
CA PHE A 132 -9.45 13.64 7.58
C PHE A 132 -9.43 14.69 6.47
N ASN A 133 -9.15 15.95 6.82
CA ASN A 133 -8.86 16.98 5.81
C ASN A 133 -7.53 16.68 5.10
N GLY A 134 -6.58 16.12 5.86
CA GLY A 134 -5.32 15.61 5.36
C GLY A 134 -5.42 14.16 4.88
N GLU A 135 -4.27 13.61 4.48
CA GLU A 135 -4.17 12.33 3.80
C GLU A 135 -3.75 11.20 4.76
N VAL A 136 -4.45 10.07 4.72
CA VAL A 136 -4.02 8.87 5.46
C VAL A 136 -2.97 8.15 4.61
N VAL A 137 -1.71 8.21 5.04
CA VAL A 137 -0.55 7.69 4.29
C VAL A 137 -0.25 6.24 4.63
N ALA A 138 -0.48 5.84 5.87
CA ALA A 138 -0.27 4.47 6.34
C ALA A 138 -1.25 4.14 7.47
N TYR A 139 -1.54 2.86 7.65
CA TYR A 139 -2.37 2.41 8.75
C TYR A 139 -2.08 0.96 9.15
N GLU A 140 -2.48 0.63 10.38
CA GLU A 140 -2.40 -0.72 10.92
C GLU A 140 -3.50 -0.96 11.98
N TRP A 141 -4.08 -2.16 11.98
CA TRP A 141 -5.04 -2.58 13.00
C TRP A 141 -4.35 -2.87 14.34
N SER A 142 -4.99 -2.45 15.43
CA SER A 142 -4.64 -2.96 16.75
C SER A 142 -4.92 -4.46 16.81
N PRO A 143 -4.18 -5.24 17.63
CA PRO A 143 -4.38 -6.70 17.70
C PRO A 143 -5.80 -7.13 18.06
N ASP A 144 -6.54 -6.29 18.79
CA ASP A 144 -7.93 -6.53 19.18
C ASP A 144 -8.97 -6.05 18.15
N GLY A 145 -8.54 -5.42 17.05
CA GLY A 145 -9.40 -4.92 15.97
C GLY A 145 -10.27 -3.72 16.31
N LYS A 146 -10.12 -3.13 17.51
CA LYS A 146 -10.97 -2.01 17.95
C LYS A 146 -10.42 -0.65 17.56
N ARG A 147 -9.12 -0.58 17.32
CA ARG A 147 -8.40 0.65 17.01
C ARG A 147 -7.53 0.46 15.77
N LEU A 148 -7.12 1.58 15.21
CA LEU A 148 -6.16 1.69 14.13
C LEU A 148 -5.06 2.65 14.56
N ALA A 149 -3.81 2.35 14.22
CA ALA A 149 -2.76 3.34 14.17
C ALA A 149 -2.77 3.93 12.75
N LEU A 150 -2.77 5.26 12.64
CA LEU A 150 -2.79 5.95 11.35
C LEU A 150 -1.62 6.93 11.28
N ILE A 151 -0.95 7.00 10.13
CA ILE A 151 -0.12 8.13 9.76
C ILE A 151 -0.96 9.05 8.89
N VAL A 152 -1.16 10.28 9.34
CA VAL A 152 -1.95 11.27 8.62
C VAL A 152 -1.08 12.48 8.32
N ALA A 153 -0.91 12.79 7.03
CA ALA A 153 -0.29 14.02 6.58
C ALA A 153 -1.24 15.19 6.79
N ASP A 154 -0.72 16.35 7.15
CA ASP A 154 -1.49 17.60 7.19
C ASP A 154 -2.16 17.88 5.85
N GLU A 155 -3.23 18.69 5.90
CA GLU A 155 -3.91 19.17 4.70
C GLU A 155 -2.91 19.90 3.78
N ASP A 156 -2.85 19.46 2.52
CA ASP A 156 -2.04 20.12 1.50
C ASP A 156 -2.74 21.42 1.06
N PRO A 157 -2.21 22.60 1.38
CA PRO A 157 -2.81 23.88 1.01
C PRO A 157 -2.87 24.05 -0.51
N ARG A 158 -2.07 23.31 -1.30
CA ARG A 158 -2.12 23.35 -2.76
C ARG A 158 -3.42 22.76 -3.29
N ARG A 159 -4.06 21.83 -2.57
CA ARG A 159 -5.40 21.32 -2.91
C ARG A 159 -6.48 22.38 -2.75
N ALA A 160 -6.31 23.31 -1.81
CA ALA A 160 -7.24 24.42 -1.60
C ALA A 160 -7.03 25.55 -2.63
N VAL A 161 -5.82 25.70 -3.17
CA VAL A 161 -5.51 26.71 -4.19
C VAL A 161 -5.87 26.18 -5.56
N LYS A 162 -7.14 26.35 -5.96
CA LYS A 162 -7.43 26.47 -7.39
C LYS A 162 -6.73 27.73 -7.86
N ALA A 163 -5.93 27.64 -8.92
CA ALA A 163 -5.32 28.80 -9.53
C ALA A 163 -6.43 29.81 -9.85
N ASP A 164 -6.51 30.89 -9.06
CA ASP A 164 -7.45 31.97 -9.27
C ASP A 164 -7.02 32.63 -10.60
N GLU A 165 -7.70 32.27 -11.70
CA GLU A 165 -7.33 32.70 -13.04
C GLU A 165 -7.16 34.23 -13.07
N GLY A 166 -5.93 34.70 -13.33
CA GLY A 166 -5.61 36.12 -13.43
C GLY A 166 -5.01 36.78 -12.19
N LYS A 167 -4.81 36.06 -11.08
CA LYS A 167 -4.00 36.56 -9.94
C LYS A 167 -2.60 35.99 -9.98
N THR A 168 -1.59 36.85 -9.77
CA THR A 168 -0.21 36.42 -9.56
C THR A 168 -0.16 35.53 -8.33
N ALA A 169 0.34 34.30 -8.48
CA ALA A 169 0.57 33.41 -7.34
C ALA A 169 1.49 34.10 -6.31
N PRO A 170 1.22 33.95 -5.00
CA PRO A 170 2.11 34.49 -3.98
C PRO A 170 3.51 33.88 -4.15
N PRO A 171 4.57 34.63 -3.77
CA PRO A 171 5.92 34.09 -3.82
C PRO A 171 6.04 32.84 -2.94
N ILE A 172 6.76 31.84 -3.43
CA ILE A 172 7.11 30.67 -2.63
C ILE A 172 8.21 31.08 -1.67
N VAL A 173 7.94 30.99 -0.36
CA VAL A 173 8.92 31.25 0.69
C VAL A 173 9.56 29.92 1.07
N ILE A 174 10.88 29.83 0.95
CA ILE A 174 11.65 28.63 1.29
C ILE A 174 12.49 28.95 2.53
N ASP A 175 12.17 28.28 3.64
CA ASP A 175 12.84 28.42 4.93
C ASP A 175 13.40 27.08 5.47
N ARG A 176 13.14 25.97 4.75
CA ARG A 176 13.62 24.62 5.09
C ARG A 176 14.73 24.15 4.14
N PHE A 177 15.60 23.27 4.60
CA PHE A 177 16.74 22.80 3.80
C PHE A 177 16.29 21.81 2.70
N TYR A 178 15.36 20.92 3.00
CA TYR A 178 14.75 20.00 2.05
C TYR A 178 13.45 20.60 1.52
N PHE A 179 13.59 21.53 0.57
CA PHE A 179 12.49 22.41 0.14
C PHE A 179 11.69 21.88 -1.06
N LYS A 180 12.11 20.79 -1.70
CA LYS A 180 11.46 20.25 -2.88
C LYS A 180 11.69 18.74 -3.00
N GLU A 181 10.64 18.03 -3.37
CA GLU A 181 10.64 16.60 -3.66
C GLU A 181 10.10 16.34 -5.07
N ASP A 182 10.54 15.25 -5.68
CA ASP A 182 10.05 14.83 -6.99
C ASP A 182 8.57 14.44 -6.91
N GLU A 183 7.81 14.70 -7.96
CA GLU A 183 6.34 14.59 -8.03
C GLU A 183 5.56 15.50 -7.05
N ALA A 184 5.95 15.58 -5.77
CA ALA A 184 5.32 16.43 -4.77
C ALA A 184 5.59 17.91 -5.01
N GLY A 185 6.75 18.32 -5.53
CA GLY A 185 7.09 19.73 -5.76
C GLY A 185 7.59 20.43 -4.50
N TYR A 186 7.28 21.73 -4.35
CA TYR A 186 7.79 22.52 -3.22
C TYR A 186 7.15 22.08 -1.90
N LEU A 187 8.00 21.78 -0.92
CA LEU A 187 7.60 21.32 0.41
C LEU A 187 7.42 22.51 1.35
N GLY A 188 6.31 22.51 2.09
CA GLY A 188 6.03 23.50 3.13
C GLY A 188 6.30 22.96 4.53
N ALA A 189 5.54 23.50 5.48
CA ALA A 189 5.58 23.16 6.89
C ALA A 189 4.69 21.96 7.26
N GLN A 190 4.00 21.34 6.30
CA GLN A 190 3.17 20.15 6.52
C GLN A 190 4.00 19.00 7.07
N ARG A 191 3.39 18.22 7.96
CA ARG A 191 4.01 17.03 8.56
C ARG A 191 3.07 15.84 8.57
N GLN A 192 3.65 14.67 8.78
CA GLN A 192 2.94 13.41 8.99
C GLN A 192 2.88 13.07 10.47
N HIS A 193 1.68 12.81 10.98
CA HIS A 193 1.45 12.59 12.40
C HIS A 193 0.84 11.22 12.68
N LEU A 194 1.22 10.63 13.82
CA LEU A 194 0.66 9.38 14.32
C LEU A 194 -0.62 9.64 15.11
N TYR A 195 -1.70 8.97 14.72
CA TYR A 195 -2.98 8.97 15.40
C TYR A 195 -3.36 7.55 15.85
N VAL A 196 -4.12 7.47 16.94
CA VAL A 196 -4.93 6.30 17.28
C VAL A 196 -6.37 6.61 16.93
N PHE A 197 -6.97 5.77 16.10
CA PHE A 197 -8.36 5.90 15.65
C PHE A 197 -9.22 4.79 16.23
N ASP A 198 -10.31 5.14 16.91
CA ASP A 198 -11.30 4.20 17.41
C ASP A 198 -12.33 3.87 16.33
N VAL A 199 -12.44 2.59 15.99
CA VAL A 199 -13.23 2.12 14.82
C VAL A 199 -14.72 2.30 15.05
N ALA A 200 -15.20 2.08 16.27
CA ALA A 200 -16.62 2.11 16.59
C ALA A 200 -17.16 3.53 16.66
N THR A 201 -16.42 4.43 17.31
CA THR A 201 -16.81 5.83 17.51
C THR A 201 -16.34 6.76 16.40
N ARG A 202 -15.43 6.29 15.54
CA ARG A 202 -14.77 7.05 14.47
C ARG A 202 -14.03 8.29 14.98
N LYS A 203 -13.47 8.20 16.19
CA LYS A 203 -12.70 9.28 16.80
C LYS A 203 -11.21 9.04 16.62
N ALA A 204 -10.49 10.07 16.20
CA ALA A 204 -9.05 10.07 16.11
C ALA A 204 -8.43 10.85 17.28
N GLU A 205 -7.36 10.31 17.84
CA GLU A 205 -6.57 10.91 18.91
C GLU A 205 -5.12 11.08 18.43
N LEU A 206 -4.64 12.33 18.40
CA LEU A 206 -3.27 12.64 18.00
C LEU A 206 -2.28 12.16 19.08
N LEU A 207 -1.29 11.35 18.69
CA LEU A 207 -0.24 10.89 19.59
C LEU A 207 1.05 11.71 19.48
N THR A 208 1.40 12.18 18.28
CA THR A 208 2.67 12.84 18.02
C THR A 208 2.47 14.25 17.45
N PRO A 209 2.10 15.23 18.28
CA PRO A 209 2.14 16.62 17.86
C PRO A 209 3.60 17.04 17.63
N GLY A 210 3.83 18.02 16.75
CA GLY A 210 5.15 18.62 16.56
C GLY A 210 5.45 18.91 15.11
N THR A 211 6.74 18.98 14.78
CA THR A 211 7.25 19.35 13.45
C THR A 211 8.02 18.22 12.79
N TYR A 212 7.64 16.98 13.07
CA TYR A 212 8.30 15.75 12.63
C TYR A 212 7.37 14.94 11.75
N ASP A 213 7.96 14.24 10.79
CA ASP A 213 7.26 13.24 9.99
C ASP A 213 7.37 11.89 10.69
N GLU A 214 6.22 11.30 10.99
CA GLU A 214 6.11 9.95 11.51
C GLU A 214 5.80 8.98 10.38
N ALA A 215 6.43 7.82 10.40
CA ALA A 215 6.21 6.78 9.41
C ALA A 215 6.09 5.39 10.06
N LEU A 216 5.51 4.46 9.30
CA LEU A 216 5.58 3.02 9.58
C LEU A 216 5.13 2.61 11.00
N PRO A 217 3.85 2.86 11.36
CA PRO A 217 3.34 2.47 12.66
C PRO A 217 3.25 0.94 12.77
N ALA A 218 3.59 0.44 13.95
CA ALA A 218 3.58 -0.98 14.30
C ALA A 218 3.06 -1.18 15.74
N TRP A 219 1.90 -1.80 15.92
CA TRP A 219 1.33 -2.11 17.23
C TRP A 219 2.15 -3.17 17.97
N SER A 220 2.34 -2.97 19.26
CA SER A 220 2.80 -4.05 20.14
C SER A 220 1.74 -5.16 20.21
N PRO A 221 2.13 -6.44 20.41
CA PRO A 221 1.19 -7.57 20.41
C PRO A 221 0.09 -7.48 21.47
N ASP A 222 0.33 -6.75 22.55
CA ASP A 222 -0.64 -6.48 23.62
C ASP A 222 -1.54 -5.24 23.35
N GLY A 223 -1.28 -4.50 22.28
CA GLY A 223 -2.00 -3.28 21.91
C GLY A 223 -1.76 -2.09 22.84
N ALA A 224 -0.74 -2.13 23.69
CA ALA A 224 -0.44 -1.05 24.64
C ALA A 224 0.43 0.06 24.05
N GLN A 225 1.28 -0.27 23.07
CA GLN A 225 2.30 0.61 22.53
C GLN A 225 2.31 0.55 20.99
N ILE A 226 2.87 1.58 20.38
CA ILE A 226 3.07 1.68 18.93
C ILE A 226 4.53 2.04 18.70
N ALA A 227 5.23 1.22 17.92
CA ALA A 227 6.53 1.55 17.36
C ALA A 227 6.34 2.33 16.07
N PHE A 228 7.24 3.26 15.78
CA PHE A 228 7.21 4.06 14.56
C PHE A 228 8.59 4.64 14.26
N VAL A 229 8.78 5.09 13.02
CA VAL A 229 10.02 5.70 12.55
C VAL A 229 9.85 7.22 12.50
N SER A 230 10.87 7.95 12.96
CA SER A 230 10.84 9.42 13.00
C SER A 230 12.25 10.02 12.91
N LYS A 231 12.36 11.22 12.34
CA LYS A 231 13.60 12.03 12.35
C LYS A 231 13.45 13.17 13.35
N ARG A 232 14.00 13.01 14.57
CA ARG A 232 13.89 14.02 15.64
C ARG A 232 15.23 14.56 16.14
N THR A 233 16.34 14.03 15.66
CA THR A 233 17.68 14.44 16.07
C THR A 233 18.21 15.51 15.12
N GLY A 234 18.50 16.70 15.64
CA GLY A 234 19.04 17.80 14.84
C GLY A 234 18.02 18.40 13.86
N ASP A 235 18.52 18.92 12.74
CA ASP A 235 17.69 19.40 11.63
C ASP A 235 17.28 18.19 10.77
N PRO A 236 15.99 17.80 10.73
CA PRO A 236 15.53 16.60 10.04
C PRO A 236 15.74 16.66 8.52
N ASP A 237 15.88 17.86 7.96
CA ASP A 237 16.13 18.03 6.52
C ASP A 237 17.60 17.84 6.15
N ARG A 238 18.51 17.88 7.13
CA ARG A 238 19.96 17.77 6.91
C ARG A 238 20.52 16.39 7.22
N SER A 239 19.65 15.45 7.56
CA SER A 239 20.04 14.09 7.95
C SER A 239 19.09 13.05 7.37
N ASN A 240 19.66 11.93 6.94
CA ASN A 240 18.90 10.73 6.61
C ASN A 240 18.83 9.75 7.78
N GLU A 241 19.28 10.14 8.98
CA GLU A 241 19.22 9.31 10.18
C GLU A 241 17.80 9.21 10.72
N ASN A 242 17.24 8.01 10.64
CA ASN A 242 15.96 7.67 11.23
C ASN A 242 16.14 7.06 12.63
N GLY A 243 15.23 7.41 13.54
CA GLY A 243 15.13 6.78 14.85
C GLY A 243 13.92 5.85 14.92
N LEU A 244 14.07 4.72 15.60
CA LEU A 244 12.96 3.86 16.00
C LEU A 244 12.46 4.32 17.37
N TYR A 245 11.20 4.76 17.41
CA TYR A 245 10.54 5.23 18.62
C TYR A 245 9.43 4.28 19.03
N VAL A 246 9.09 4.31 20.32
CA VAL A 246 7.87 3.68 20.85
C VAL A 246 7.12 4.68 21.70
N VAL A 247 5.80 4.72 21.54
CA VAL A 247 4.89 5.54 22.35
C VAL A 247 3.74 4.68 22.88
N ALA A 248 3.24 4.99 24.08
CA ALA A 248 2.02 4.36 24.56
C ALA A 248 0.82 4.82 23.70
N ALA A 249 -0.13 3.92 23.44
CA ALA A 249 -1.26 4.15 22.55
C ALA A 249 -2.38 5.01 23.20
N ARG A 250 -2.01 6.20 23.69
CA ARG A 250 -2.88 7.21 24.32
C ARG A 250 -2.23 8.59 24.24
N SER A 251 -3.01 9.65 24.07
CA SER A 251 -2.49 11.03 23.96
C SER A 251 -1.72 11.47 25.22
N GLY A 252 -0.84 12.45 25.01
CA GLY A 252 0.03 12.99 26.05
C GLY A 252 1.16 12.05 26.49
N SER A 253 1.28 10.87 25.87
CA SER A 253 2.41 9.98 26.09
C SER A 253 3.64 10.49 25.33
N GLU A 254 4.78 10.54 26.00
CA GLU A 254 6.04 10.94 25.35
C GLU A 254 6.65 9.75 24.60
N PRO A 255 6.98 9.92 23.30
CA PRO A 255 7.70 8.89 22.57
C PRO A 255 9.11 8.68 23.11
N ARG A 256 9.50 7.41 23.27
CA ARG A 256 10.81 6.99 23.73
C ARG A 256 11.62 6.43 22.55
N LEU A 257 12.79 7.00 22.32
CA LEU A 257 13.76 6.48 21.34
C LEU A 257 14.29 5.11 21.82
N LEU A 258 14.24 4.11 20.95
CA LEU A 258 14.85 2.80 21.18
C LEU A 258 16.25 2.71 20.61
N THR A 259 16.42 3.11 19.35
CA THR A 259 17.69 3.06 18.63
C THR A 259 17.67 4.02 17.45
N THR A 260 18.85 4.41 17.00
CA THR A 260 19.08 5.21 15.81
C THR A 260 19.79 4.38 14.76
N PHE A 261 19.34 4.48 13.52
CA PHE A 261 20.09 3.93 12.40
C PHE A 261 21.07 5.00 11.89
N HIS A 262 22.37 4.75 12.10
CA HIS A 262 23.43 5.61 11.61
C HIS A 262 23.84 5.17 10.21
N GLY A 263 23.27 5.82 9.20
CA GLY A 263 23.50 5.54 7.79
C GLY A 263 22.48 6.26 6.91
N ASP A 264 22.62 6.13 5.60
CA ASP A 264 21.55 6.54 4.69
C ASP A 264 20.42 5.50 4.77
N SER A 265 19.44 5.73 5.65
CA SER A 265 18.25 4.87 5.73
C SER A 265 17.29 5.09 4.55
N GLY A 266 17.61 5.99 3.61
CA GLY A 266 16.66 6.45 2.61
C GLY A 266 15.53 7.27 3.22
N ASP A 267 14.56 7.62 2.38
CA ASP A 267 13.29 8.18 2.85
C ASP A 267 12.45 7.09 3.55
N GLY A 268 11.70 7.46 4.59
CA GLY A 268 10.93 6.55 5.43
C GLY A 268 9.89 5.72 4.65
N GLY A 269 9.46 6.20 3.48
CA GLY A 269 8.57 5.47 2.57
C GLY A 269 9.18 4.23 1.91
N TRP A 270 10.52 4.10 1.90
CA TRP A 270 11.23 2.95 1.31
C TRP A 270 11.68 1.92 2.36
N MET A 271 11.40 2.19 3.63
CA MET A 271 11.72 1.31 4.74
C MET A 271 10.56 0.31 4.98
N THR A 272 10.87 -0.80 5.65
CA THR A 272 9.84 -1.76 6.08
C THR A 272 9.40 -1.42 7.50
N ALA A 273 8.12 -1.63 7.80
CA ALA A 273 7.59 -1.33 9.12
C ALA A 273 8.27 -2.16 10.21
N PRO A 274 8.50 -1.60 11.41
CA PRO A 274 9.04 -2.36 12.53
C PRO A 274 8.16 -3.57 12.84
N SER A 275 8.77 -4.70 13.19
CA SER A 275 8.02 -5.92 13.51
C SER A 275 8.29 -6.34 14.95
N TRP A 276 7.23 -6.34 15.76
CA TRP A 276 7.32 -6.83 17.13
C TRP A 276 7.41 -8.35 17.16
N ARG A 277 8.28 -8.89 18.00
CA ARG A 277 8.19 -10.30 18.36
C ARG A 277 6.86 -10.58 19.08
N PRO A 278 6.27 -11.78 18.94
CA PRO A 278 4.99 -12.11 19.58
C PRO A 278 4.96 -11.94 21.11
N ASP A 279 6.11 -12.03 21.77
CA ASP A 279 6.23 -11.81 23.22
C ASP A 279 6.32 -10.32 23.62
N GLY A 280 6.39 -9.41 22.64
CA GLY A 280 6.48 -7.96 22.81
C GLY A 280 7.82 -7.45 23.33
N ARG A 281 8.86 -8.30 23.41
CA ARG A 281 10.13 -7.93 24.07
C ARG A 281 11.18 -7.38 23.12
N GLU A 282 11.08 -7.71 21.85
CA GLU A 282 12.05 -7.30 20.83
C GLU A 282 11.33 -6.80 19.58
N ILE A 283 12.01 -5.93 18.83
CA ILE A 283 11.54 -5.36 17.57
C ILE A 283 12.64 -5.59 16.53
N ALA A 284 12.26 -6.06 15.35
CA ALA A 284 13.12 -6.18 14.18
C ALA A 284 12.82 -5.06 13.18
#